data_AF-A0A542QW36-F1
#
_entry.id   AF-A0A542QW36-F1
#
_cell.length_a   1.000
_cell.length_b   1.000
_cell.length_c   1.000
_cell.angle_alpha   90.00
_cell.angle_beta   90.00
_cell.angle_gamma   90.00
#
_symmetry.space_group_name_H-M   'P 1'
#
loop_
_entity.id
_entity.type
_entity.pdbx_description
1 polymer ?
#
loop_
_entity_poly.entity_id
_entity_poly.type
_entity_poly.pdbx_seq_one_letter_code
_entity_poly.pdbx_strand_id
1 'polypeptide(L)'
;MGNSNRHTLGICLVGDFRTQQPTAAQLDAANRLIQHLQVQIPTMKQVLGHQEYPGYAWKNCPAFPMGKFRSDYSQYLQKPVDKADKPQQVPVAISLNGSLLAVTGFLQDGVSMLPVRAVANTAGGKVEWIEQTKDVLVNGKDLNEKVIEGSAYAPARELAAALCLQVEWDGSTNTVMLKG
;
A
#
# COMPACT_ATOMS: atom_id res chain seq x y z
N MET A 1 -5.93 -17.52 -4.89
CA MET A 1 -6.28 -18.95 -4.87
C MET A 1 -5.86 -19.62 -6.18
N GLY A 2 -4.83 -20.47 -6.17
CA GLY A 2 -4.24 -21.16 -7.35
C GLY A 2 -5.11 -21.23 -8.62
N ASN A 3 -6.17 -22.04 -8.61
CA ASN A 3 -7.04 -22.27 -9.80
C ASN A 3 -8.28 -21.37 -9.89
N SER A 4 -8.47 -20.43 -8.97
CA SER A 4 -9.65 -19.54 -8.96
C SER A 4 -9.31 -18.06 -9.15
N ASN A 5 -8.03 -17.73 -9.32
CA ASN A 5 -7.55 -16.38 -9.59
C ASN A 5 -8.22 -15.70 -10.80
N ARG A 6 -8.79 -16.46 -11.75
CA ARG A 6 -9.51 -15.90 -12.92
C ARG A 6 -10.88 -15.31 -12.58
N HIS A 7 -11.47 -15.65 -11.43
CA HIS A 7 -12.84 -15.27 -11.06
C HIS A 7 -12.96 -14.73 -9.64
N THR A 8 -11.84 -14.54 -8.93
CA THR A 8 -11.83 -14.07 -7.53
C THR A 8 -10.82 -12.95 -7.34
N LEU A 9 -11.20 -11.93 -6.56
CA LEU A 9 -10.27 -10.95 -6.02
C LEU A 9 -9.85 -11.37 -4.61
N GLY A 10 -8.54 -11.36 -4.34
CA GLY A 10 -7.99 -11.65 -3.01
C GLY A 10 -7.70 -10.36 -2.27
N ILE A 11 -8.26 -10.20 -1.06
CA ILE A 11 -7.92 -9.11 -0.13
C ILE A 11 -7.13 -9.72 1.02
N CYS A 12 -5.95 -9.16 1.32
CA CYS A 12 -5.11 -9.61 2.42
C CYS A 12 -5.00 -8.51 3.47
N LEU A 13 -5.32 -8.86 4.73
CA LEU A 13 -5.05 -8.02 5.89
C LEU A 13 -3.68 -8.40 6.44
N VAL A 14 -2.81 -7.42 6.64
CA VAL A 14 -1.44 -7.66 7.13
C VAL A 14 -1.47 -8.13 8.59
N GLY A 15 -0.95 -9.33 8.85
CA GLY A 15 -0.84 -9.89 10.20
C GLY A 15 -0.94 -11.42 10.23
N ASP A 16 -0.66 -12.00 11.41
CA ASP A 16 -0.92 -13.40 11.71
C ASP A 16 -2.09 -13.53 12.68
N PHE A 17 -3.31 -13.65 12.16
CA PHE A 17 -4.51 -13.63 13.00
C PHE A 17 -4.76 -14.93 13.78
N ARG A 18 -3.83 -15.90 13.71
CA ARG A 18 -3.83 -17.05 14.62
C ARG A 18 -3.42 -16.65 16.04
N THR A 19 -2.64 -15.57 16.17
CA THR A 19 -2.07 -15.11 17.44
C THR A 19 -2.53 -13.71 17.82
N GLN A 20 -3.09 -12.94 16.89
CA GLN A 20 -3.58 -11.58 17.12
C GLN A 20 -4.94 -11.35 16.47
N GLN A 21 -5.62 -10.27 16.82
CA GLN A 21 -6.83 -9.83 16.12
C GLN A 21 -6.50 -8.76 15.08
N PRO A 22 -7.23 -8.69 13.95
CA PRO A 22 -7.19 -7.52 13.07
C PRO A 22 -7.54 -6.26 13.87
N THR A 23 -6.86 -5.15 13.59
CA THR A 23 -7.17 -3.87 14.23
C THR A 23 -8.50 -3.31 13.72
N ALA A 24 -9.13 -2.43 14.50
CA ALA A 24 -10.37 -1.77 14.07
C ALA A 24 -10.19 -1.01 12.74
N ALA A 25 -9.04 -0.36 12.56
CA ALA A 25 -8.70 0.34 11.31
C ALA A 25 -8.52 -0.61 10.12
N GLN A 26 -7.92 -1.79 10.34
CA GLN A 26 -7.80 -2.82 9.31
C GLN A 26 -9.18 -3.34 8.87
N LEU A 27 -10.09 -3.58 9.82
CA LEU A 27 -11.45 -4.03 9.52
C LEU A 27 -12.28 -2.95 8.81
N ASP A 28 -12.17 -1.68 9.22
CA ASP A 28 -12.83 -0.56 8.55
C ASP A 28 -12.33 -0.40 7.11
N ALA A 29 -11.01 -0.41 6.90
CA ALA A 29 -10.41 -0.33 5.57
C ALA A 29 -10.86 -1.48 4.65
N ALA A 30 -10.91 -2.72 5.18
CA ALA A 30 -11.43 -3.87 4.44
C ALA A 30 -12.91 -3.69 4.06
N ASN A 31 -13.76 -3.27 4.99
CA ASN A 31 -15.18 -3.04 4.72
C ASN A 31 -15.41 -1.96 3.66
N ARG A 32 -14.65 -0.85 3.69
CA ARG A 32 -14.70 0.20 2.67
C ARG A 32 -14.28 -0.29 1.29
N LEU A 33 -13.18 -1.05 1.23
CA LEU A 33 -12.72 -1.62 -0.04
C LEU A 33 -13.77 -2.57 -0.62
N ILE A 34 -14.35 -3.45 0.19
CA ILE A 34 -15.40 -4.38 -0.25
C ILE A 34 -16.63 -3.61 -0.74
N GLN A 35 -17.08 -2.57 -0.03
CA GLN A 35 -18.19 -1.71 -0.47
C GLN A 35 -17.89 -1.05 -1.81
N HIS A 36 -16.69 -0.48 -1.99
CA HIS A 36 -16.28 0.12 -3.26
C HIS A 36 -16.27 -0.91 -4.40
N LEU A 37 -15.70 -2.09 -4.16
CA LEU A 37 -15.64 -3.17 -5.14
C LEU A 37 -17.03 -3.70 -5.53
N GLN A 38 -18.01 -3.72 -4.63
CA GLN A 38 -19.38 -4.10 -5.00
C GLN A 38 -20.02 -3.14 -5.99
N VAL A 39 -19.74 -1.84 -5.89
CA VAL A 39 -20.21 -0.84 -6.85
C VAL A 39 -19.53 -1.04 -8.21
N GLN A 40 -18.20 -1.28 -8.22
CA GLN A 40 -17.43 -1.47 -9.44
C GLN A 40 -17.64 -2.84 -10.11
N ILE A 41 -17.99 -3.85 -9.31
CA ILE A 41 -18.17 -5.24 -9.74
C ILE A 41 -19.53 -5.74 -9.24
N PRO A 42 -20.64 -5.34 -9.88
CA PRO A 42 -21.99 -5.73 -9.44
C PRO A 42 -22.24 -7.24 -9.44
N THR A 43 -21.40 -8.01 -10.15
CA THR A 43 -21.44 -9.47 -10.16
C THR A 43 -20.78 -10.11 -8.95
N MET A 44 -20.17 -9.34 -8.04
CA MET A 44 -19.56 -9.85 -6.81
C MET A 44 -20.65 -10.25 -5.82
N LYS A 45 -20.87 -11.57 -5.66
CA LYS A 45 -21.97 -12.11 -4.83
C LYS A 45 -21.59 -12.41 -3.39
N GLN A 46 -20.32 -12.68 -3.11
CA GLN A 46 -19.88 -13.27 -1.85
C GLN A 46 -18.51 -12.74 -1.42
N VAL A 47 -18.33 -12.63 -0.12
CA VAL A 47 -17.03 -12.39 0.54
C VAL A 47 -16.72 -13.63 1.36
N LEU A 48 -15.64 -14.33 1.03
CA LEU A 48 -15.30 -15.60 1.68
C LEU A 48 -13.92 -15.49 2.34
N GLY A 49 -13.76 -16.17 3.48
CA GLY A 49 -12.45 -16.46 4.02
C GLY A 49 -11.70 -17.42 3.11
N HIS A 50 -10.37 -17.38 3.17
CA HIS A 50 -9.55 -18.29 2.37
C HIS A 50 -9.89 -19.75 2.67
N GLN A 51 -10.12 -20.09 3.94
CA GLN A 51 -10.53 -21.42 4.39
C GLN A 51 -11.94 -21.82 3.96
N GLU A 52 -12.83 -20.86 3.71
CA GLU A 52 -14.21 -21.11 3.29
C GLU A 52 -14.29 -21.39 1.77
N TYR A 53 -13.21 -21.16 1.03
CA TYR A 53 -13.19 -21.39 -0.41
C TYR A 53 -13.03 -22.89 -0.73
N PRO A 54 -13.78 -23.45 -1.70
CA PRO A 54 -13.70 -24.87 -2.05
C PRO A 54 -12.26 -25.32 -2.35
N GLY A 55 -11.81 -26.38 -1.66
CA GLY A 55 -10.44 -26.92 -1.79
C GLY A 55 -9.40 -26.28 -0.87
N TYR A 56 -9.78 -25.32 -0.02
CA TYR A 56 -8.86 -24.60 0.87
C TYR A 56 -9.17 -24.72 2.36
N ALA A 57 -10.08 -25.62 2.76
CA ALA A 57 -10.43 -25.85 4.17
C ALA A 57 -9.23 -26.20 5.08
N TRP A 58 -8.14 -26.70 4.50
CA TRP A 58 -6.88 -27.00 5.20
C TRP A 58 -6.03 -25.76 5.51
N LYS A 59 -6.32 -24.62 4.88
CA LYS A 59 -5.64 -23.34 5.17
C LYS A 59 -6.30 -22.69 6.36
N ASN A 60 -5.53 -22.36 7.39
CA ASN A 60 -6.02 -21.55 8.52
C ASN A 60 -5.96 -20.05 8.20
N CYS A 61 -6.51 -19.63 7.06
CA CYS A 61 -6.52 -18.23 6.62
C CYS A 61 -7.98 -17.84 6.36
N PRO A 62 -8.46 -16.66 6.80
CA PRO A 62 -7.69 -15.58 7.38
C PRO A 62 -7.52 -15.67 8.90
N ALA A 63 -7.83 -16.81 9.53
CA ALA A 63 -7.68 -17.03 10.98
C ALA A 63 -8.49 -16.07 11.89
N PHE A 64 -9.56 -15.46 11.38
CA PHE A 64 -10.49 -14.66 12.18
C PHE A 64 -11.95 -15.00 11.79
N PRO A 65 -12.96 -14.67 12.63
CA PRO A 65 -14.32 -15.17 12.45
C PRO A 65 -15.04 -14.50 11.26
N MET A 66 -14.93 -15.10 10.07
CA MET A 66 -15.53 -14.59 8.83
C MET A 66 -17.05 -14.47 8.87
N GLY A 67 -17.74 -15.33 9.62
CA GLY A 67 -19.17 -15.21 9.85
C GLY A 67 -19.52 -13.88 10.53
N LYS A 68 -18.78 -13.51 11.59
CA LYS A 68 -18.96 -12.23 12.27
C LYS A 68 -18.57 -11.07 11.36
N PHE A 69 -17.45 -11.18 10.64
CA PHE A 69 -17.01 -10.14 9.69
C PHE A 69 -18.07 -9.84 8.63
N ARG A 70 -18.69 -10.87 8.04
CA ARG A 70 -19.79 -10.70 7.06
C ARG A 70 -21.05 -10.07 7.66
N SER A 71 -21.39 -10.42 8.90
CA SER A 71 -22.51 -9.80 9.62
C SER A 71 -22.25 -8.32 9.90
N ASP A 72 -21.07 -7.99 10.44
CA ASP A 72 -20.65 -6.61 10.70
C ASP A 72 -20.59 -5.79 9.40
N TYR A 73 -20.08 -6.39 8.32
CA TYR A 73 -20.06 -5.80 6.99
C TYR A 73 -21.45 -5.49 6.43
N SER A 74 -22.42 -6.40 6.62
CA SER A 74 -23.80 -6.18 6.18
C SER A 74 -24.44 -4.97 6.89
N GLN A 75 -24.08 -4.74 8.15
CA GLN A 75 -24.47 -3.54 8.90
C GLN A 75 -23.70 -2.29 8.43
N TYR A 76 -22.45 -2.45 7.99
CA TYR A 76 -21.63 -1.36 7.45
C TYR A 76 -22.26 -0.73 6.20
N LEU A 77 -22.85 -1.54 5.31
CA LEU A 77 -23.55 -1.06 4.11
C LEU A 77 -24.75 -0.15 4.40
N GLN A 78 -25.31 -0.22 5.60
CA GLN A 78 -26.47 0.58 6.01
C GLN A 78 -26.07 1.92 6.63
N LYS A 79 -24.77 2.14 6.90
CA LYS A 79 -24.30 3.40 7.46
C LYS A 79 -24.09 4.43 6.34
N PRO A 80 -24.59 5.66 6.49
CA PRO A 80 -24.17 6.76 5.61
C PRO A 80 -22.64 6.92 5.75
N VAL A 81 -21.95 6.96 4.60
CA VAL A 81 -20.51 7.25 4.58
C VAL A 81 -20.36 8.75 4.81
N ASP A 82 -20.41 9.16 6.08
CA ASP A 82 -20.52 10.56 6.49
C ASP A 82 -19.32 11.40 6.04
N LYS A 83 -18.18 10.77 5.75
CA LYS A 83 -17.01 11.38 5.11
C LYS A 83 -16.33 10.35 4.21
N ALA A 84 -16.01 10.76 2.98
CA ALA A 84 -14.99 10.07 2.22
C ALA A 84 -13.69 10.15 3.05
N ASP A 85 -13.21 9.01 3.53
CA ASP A 85 -11.84 8.91 4.03
C ASP A 85 -10.95 9.10 2.80
N LYS A 86 -10.69 10.37 2.46
CA LYS A 86 -9.56 10.67 1.59
C LYS A 86 -8.36 10.08 2.33
N PRO A 87 -7.53 9.26 1.66
CA PRO A 87 -6.26 8.87 2.23
C PRO A 87 -5.60 10.14 2.78
N GLN A 88 -5.16 10.11 4.04
CA GLN A 88 -4.48 11.28 4.63
C GLN A 88 -3.26 11.67 3.77
N GLN A 89 -2.75 10.72 2.99
CA GLN A 89 -1.77 10.91 1.95
C GLN A 89 -2.19 10.14 0.69
N VAL A 90 -2.25 10.81 -0.46
CA VAL A 90 -2.62 10.17 -1.74
C VAL A 90 -1.48 9.25 -2.18
N PRO A 91 -1.71 7.96 -2.46
CA PRO A 91 -0.64 7.06 -2.86
C PRO A 91 -0.03 7.49 -4.20
N VAL A 92 1.29 7.38 -4.29
CA VAL A 92 2.07 7.68 -5.49
C VAL A 92 2.75 6.41 -5.97
N ALA A 93 2.44 5.99 -7.19
CA ALA A 93 3.11 4.89 -7.86
C ALA A 93 4.54 5.29 -8.25
N ILE A 94 5.46 4.33 -8.30
CA ILE A 94 6.87 4.58 -8.63
C ILE A 94 7.28 3.66 -9.77
N SER A 95 7.67 4.22 -10.90
CA SER A 95 8.24 3.49 -12.03
C SER A 95 9.72 3.82 -12.14
N LEU A 96 10.60 2.82 -12.06
CA LEU A 96 12.04 2.98 -12.27
C LEU A 96 12.45 2.26 -13.57
N ASN A 97 13.02 3.00 -14.51
CA ASN A 97 13.42 2.49 -15.83
C ASN A 97 12.29 1.73 -16.56
N GLY A 98 11.06 2.22 -16.44
CA GLY A 98 9.86 1.62 -17.03
C GLY A 98 9.27 0.44 -16.26
N SER A 99 9.87 0.02 -15.15
CA SER A 99 9.34 -1.03 -14.28
C SER A 99 8.68 -0.45 -13.03
N LEU A 100 7.42 -0.83 -12.79
CA LEU A 100 6.69 -0.42 -11.60
C LEU A 100 7.25 -1.14 -10.35
N LEU A 101 7.58 -0.37 -9.31
CA LEU A 101 8.02 -0.93 -8.03
C LEU A 101 6.82 -1.43 -7.21
N ALA A 102 7.07 -2.46 -6.39
CA ALA A 102 6.05 -3.01 -5.48
C ALA A 102 5.74 -2.08 -4.28
N VAL A 103 6.59 -1.08 -4.04
CA VAL A 103 6.39 -0.06 -3.00
C VAL A 103 5.79 1.21 -3.59
N THR A 104 5.02 1.91 -2.78
CA THR A 104 4.43 3.21 -3.15
C THR A 104 5.01 4.32 -2.30
N GLY A 105 5.13 5.51 -2.90
CA GLY A 105 5.28 6.75 -2.18
C GLY A 105 3.92 7.34 -1.82
N PHE A 106 3.92 8.59 -1.41
CA PHE A 106 2.69 9.33 -1.14
C PHE A 106 2.83 10.81 -1.46
N LEU A 107 1.72 11.47 -1.75
CA LEU A 107 1.65 12.90 -1.96
C LEU A 107 1.41 13.59 -0.63
N GLN A 108 2.30 14.52 -0.25
CA GLN A 108 2.15 15.39 0.91
C GLN A 108 2.38 16.83 0.46
N ASP A 109 1.39 17.70 0.69
CA ASP A 109 1.47 19.13 0.33
C ASP A 109 1.85 19.40 -1.14
N GLY A 110 1.37 18.53 -2.05
CA GLY A 110 1.68 18.60 -3.50
C GLY A 110 3.04 18.02 -3.89
N VAL A 111 3.80 17.49 -2.94
CA VAL A 111 5.12 16.89 -3.14
C VAL A 111 5.02 15.37 -3.08
N SER A 112 5.59 14.69 -4.07
CA SER A 112 5.70 13.23 -4.05
C SER A 112 6.85 12.80 -3.14
N MET A 113 6.52 12.15 -2.03
CA MET A 113 7.45 11.61 -1.06
C MET A 113 7.71 10.14 -1.36
N LEU A 114 8.96 9.76 -1.59
CA LEU A 114 9.35 8.42 -1.99
C LEU A 114 10.16 7.72 -0.89
N PRO A 115 9.97 6.41 -0.65
CA PRO A 115 10.76 5.66 0.31
C PRO A 115 12.22 5.57 -0.15
N VAL A 116 13.11 6.27 0.57
CA VAL A 116 14.51 6.48 0.16
C VAL A 116 15.22 5.16 -0.10
N ARG A 117 15.18 4.25 0.89
CA ARG A 117 15.90 2.97 0.82
C ARG A 117 15.44 2.10 -0.34
N ALA A 118 14.13 2.01 -0.57
CA ALA A 118 13.58 1.14 -1.60
C ALA A 118 13.94 1.64 -3.01
N VAL A 119 13.80 2.94 -3.26
CA VAL A 119 14.13 3.53 -4.55
C VAL A 119 15.65 3.52 -4.78
N ALA A 120 16.45 3.96 -3.80
CA ALA A 120 17.90 4.02 -3.94
C ALA A 120 18.51 2.63 -4.16
N ASN A 121 18.12 1.62 -3.36
CA ASN A 121 18.63 0.25 -3.54
C ASN A 121 18.29 -0.31 -4.93
N THR A 122 17.09 -0.02 -5.45
CA THR A 122 16.68 -0.51 -6.77
C THR A 122 17.39 0.25 -7.89
N ALA A 123 17.70 1.53 -7.69
CA ALA A 123 18.46 2.36 -8.63
C ALA A 123 19.98 2.12 -8.55
N GLY A 124 20.47 1.29 -7.64
CA GLY A 124 21.90 1.06 -7.43
C GLY A 124 22.62 2.15 -6.64
N GLY A 125 21.88 3.04 -5.97
CA GLY A 125 22.43 4.05 -5.08
C GLY A 125 22.83 3.47 -3.73
N LYS A 126 23.84 4.10 -3.10
CA LYS A 126 24.29 3.76 -1.75
C LYS A 126 23.52 4.58 -0.71
N VAL A 127 22.88 3.90 0.24
CA VAL A 127 22.16 4.53 1.35
C VAL A 127 22.96 4.38 2.64
N GLU A 128 23.20 5.50 3.33
CA GLU A 128 23.88 5.52 4.62
C GLU A 128 22.98 6.18 5.66
N TRP A 129 22.90 5.56 6.84
CA TRP A 129 22.15 6.09 7.98
C TRP A 129 23.12 6.70 8.98
N ILE A 130 22.92 7.97 9.34
CA ILE A 130 23.72 8.66 10.35
C ILE A 130 22.95 8.65 11.66
N GLU A 131 23.32 7.75 12.58
CA GLU A 131 22.62 7.58 13.86
C GLU A 131 22.62 8.85 14.74
N GLN A 132 23.69 9.64 14.66
CA GLN A 132 23.90 10.82 15.52
C GLN A 132 22.92 11.95 15.20
N THR A 133 22.63 12.15 13.91
CA THR A 133 21.74 13.21 13.42
C THR A 133 20.38 12.69 12.98
N LYS A 134 20.26 11.36 12.80
CA LYS A 134 19.10 10.64 12.24
C LYS A 134 18.83 11.00 10.78
N ASP A 135 19.92 11.29 10.05
CA ASP A 135 19.87 11.66 8.64
C ASP A 135 20.13 10.45 7.72
N VAL A 136 19.65 10.55 6.48
CA VAL A 136 19.83 9.55 5.43
C VAL A 136 20.58 10.14 4.26
N LEU A 137 21.82 9.69 4.06
CA LEU A 137 22.59 10.05 2.87
C LEU A 137 22.31 9.08 1.73
N VAL A 138 22.13 9.61 0.54
CA VAL A 138 22.11 8.85 -0.72
C VAL A 138 23.28 9.29 -1.59
N ASN A 139 24.18 8.36 -1.89
CA ASN A 139 25.43 8.64 -2.63
C ASN A 139 26.25 9.79 -1.99
N GLY A 140 26.24 9.88 -0.66
CA GLY A 140 26.93 10.94 0.09
C GLY A 140 26.25 12.31 0.06
N LYS A 141 25.04 12.42 -0.52
CA LYS A 141 24.21 13.63 -0.47
C LYS A 141 23.14 13.50 0.60
N ASP A 142 23.00 14.54 1.39
CA ASP A 142 21.90 14.70 2.34
C ASP A 142 20.61 15.04 1.59
N LEU A 143 19.51 14.47 2.05
CA LEU A 143 18.19 14.70 1.48
C LEU A 143 17.36 15.51 2.49
N ASN A 144 16.25 16.09 2.03
CA ASN A 144 15.29 16.70 2.96
C ASN A 144 14.26 15.64 3.34
N GLU A 145 14.72 14.58 4.01
CA GLU A 145 13.87 13.44 4.36
C GLU A 145 13.00 13.67 5.60
N LYS A 146 11.88 12.96 5.61
CA LYS A 146 10.99 12.82 6.75
C LYS A 146 10.96 11.36 7.16
N VAL A 147 11.25 11.09 8.44
CA VAL A 147 11.13 9.74 9.00
C VAL A 147 9.68 9.53 9.45
N ILE A 148 9.00 8.57 8.83
CA ILE A 148 7.62 8.17 9.16
C ILE A 148 7.65 6.69 9.49
N GLU A 149 7.21 6.34 10.71
CA GLU A 149 7.14 4.94 11.19
C GLU A 149 8.46 4.16 10.99
N GLY A 150 9.60 4.82 11.20
CA GLY A 150 10.93 4.21 11.05
C GLY A 150 11.44 4.07 9.61
N SER A 151 10.70 4.59 8.63
CA SER A 151 11.13 4.67 7.22
C SER A 151 11.40 6.11 6.81
N ALA A 152 12.53 6.35 6.15
CA ALA A 152 12.87 7.66 5.60
C ALA A 152 12.23 7.86 4.22
N TYR A 153 11.57 9.01 4.07
CA TYR A 153 10.96 9.44 2.82
C TYR A 153 11.55 10.76 2.37
N ALA A 154 12.00 10.83 1.13
CA ALA A 154 12.52 12.06 0.54
C ALA A 154 11.64 12.51 -0.62
N PRO A 155 11.57 13.82 -0.90
CA PRO A 155 10.86 14.28 -2.06
C PRO A 155 11.51 13.77 -3.36
N ALA A 156 10.66 13.44 -4.34
CA ALA A 156 11.03 12.65 -5.51
C ALA A 156 12.15 13.29 -6.35
N ARG A 157 12.19 14.62 -6.40
CA ARG A 157 13.16 15.37 -7.21
C ARG A 157 14.55 15.32 -6.59
N GLU A 158 14.62 15.46 -5.28
CA GLU A 158 15.84 15.45 -4.48
C GLU A 158 16.45 14.04 -4.49
N LEU A 159 15.62 13.01 -4.32
CA LEU A 159 16.05 11.62 -4.42
C LEU A 159 16.54 11.28 -5.83
N ALA A 160 15.83 11.72 -6.88
CA ALA A 160 16.28 11.54 -8.26
C ALA A 160 17.62 12.24 -8.51
N ALA A 161 17.78 13.47 -8.04
CA ALA A 161 19.03 14.23 -8.17
C ALA A 161 20.21 13.60 -7.40
N ALA A 162 19.97 12.95 -6.26
CA ALA A 162 21.00 12.20 -5.55
C ALA A 162 21.41 10.91 -6.26
N LEU A 163 20.46 10.30 -6.97
CA LEU A 163 20.67 9.09 -7.77
C LEU A 163 21.09 9.36 -9.22
N CYS A 164 21.22 10.63 -9.62
CA CYS A 164 21.48 11.07 -11.00
C CYS A 164 20.43 10.55 -12.01
N LEU A 165 19.17 10.47 -11.59
CA LEU A 165 18.04 10.05 -12.42
C LEU A 165 17.23 11.26 -12.91
N GLN A 166 16.64 11.13 -14.09
CA GLN A 166 15.56 11.99 -14.55
C GLN A 166 14.26 11.63 -13.82
N VAL A 167 13.43 12.64 -13.56
CA VAL A 167 12.13 12.47 -12.88
C VAL A 167 11.02 13.12 -13.70
N GLU A 168 9.97 12.35 -13.94
CA GLU A 168 8.73 12.79 -14.60
C GLU A 168 7.54 12.42 -13.73
N TRP A 169 6.43 13.15 -13.92
CA TRP A 169 5.18 12.92 -13.21
C TRP A 169 4.05 12.63 -14.20
N ASP A 170 3.35 11.51 -14.00
CA ASP A 170 2.10 11.22 -14.67
C ASP A 170 0.92 11.44 -13.70
N GLY A 171 0.20 12.55 -13.91
CA GLY A 171 -0.95 12.91 -13.08
C GLY A 171 -2.21 12.09 -13.34
N SER A 172 -2.28 11.31 -14.44
CA SER A 172 -3.43 10.45 -14.70
C SER A 172 -3.40 9.19 -13.84
N THR A 173 -2.20 8.70 -13.52
CA THR A 173 -1.97 7.49 -12.72
C THR A 173 -1.36 7.79 -11.35
N ASN A 174 -1.07 9.05 -11.05
CA ASN A 174 -0.29 9.49 -9.89
C ASN A 174 1.05 8.74 -9.79
N THR A 175 1.79 8.69 -10.90
CA THR A 175 3.06 7.94 -10.99
C THR A 175 4.25 8.88 -11.09
N VAL A 176 5.24 8.67 -10.23
CA VAL A 176 6.59 9.20 -10.41
C VAL A 176 7.39 8.24 -11.28
N MET A 177 7.88 8.73 -12.41
CA MET A 177 8.73 7.97 -13.33
C MET A 177 10.18 8.43 -13.17
N LEU A 178 11.05 7.51 -12.77
CA LEU A 178 12.49 7.69 -12.63
C LEU A 178 13.21 6.96 -13.75
N LYS A 179 14.13 7.64 -14.44
CA LYS A 179 14.88 7.11 -15.58
C LYS A 179 16.37 7.45 -15.46
N GLY A 180 17.24 6.47 -15.62
CA GLY A 180 18.71 6.62 -15.59
C GLY A 180 19.37 6.23 -16.90
#